data_AF-A0A7S1YVL4-F1
#
_entry.id   AF-A0A7S1YVL4-F1
#
_cell.length_a   1.000
_cell.length_b   1.000
_cell.length_c   1.000
_cell.angle_alpha   90.00
_cell.angle_beta   90.00
_cell.angle_gamma   90.00
#
_symmetry.space_group_name_H-M   'P 1'
#
loop_
_entity.id
_entity.type
_entity.pdbx_description
1 polymer ?
#
loop_
_entity_poly.entity_id
_entity_poly.type
_entity_poly.pdbx_seq_one_letter_code
_entity_poly.pdbx_strand_id
1 'polypeptide(L)'
;MKLAIAALLAGSAAAFAPAQSGKASTALKAFDSELGAQPPLGLFDPLGMLADADQERFDRLRYVEVKHGRIAQLAFLGNIITRAGVKLPGDIDYSGTSFDSIGNGWAAISGDSAIPSGGLLQIVAFVGFLELFIMKDVTGEAEFPGDFRNGALDFGWDSFDEETKLSKRAIELNNGRAAMMGIMGNM
;
A
#
# COMPACT_ATOMS: atom_id res chain seq x y z
N MET A 1 -70.49 -4.98 -19.36
CA MET A 1 -70.02 -5.42 -18.02
C MET A 1 -68.76 -6.29 -18.03
N LYS A 2 -68.40 -7.02 -19.10
CA LYS A 2 -67.21 -7.89 -19.10
C LYS A 2 -65.86 -7.17 -19.34
N LEU A 3 -65.87 -5.96 -19.91
CA LEU A 3 -64.63 -5.20 -20.21
C LEU A 3 -64.12 -4.34 -19.03
N ALA A 4 -65.00 -3.93 -18.11
CA ALA A 4 -64.61 -3.09 -16.97
C ALA A 4 -63.82 -3.86 -15.89
N ILE A 5 -64.07 -5.17 -15.78
CA ILE A 5 -63.40 -6.03 -14.78
C ILE A 5 -61.96 -6.34 -15.20
N ALA A 6 -61.68 -6.42 -16.51
CA ALA A 6 -60.33 -6.65 -17.03
C ALA A 6 -59.39 -5.45 -16.78
N ALA A 7 -59.91 -4.22 -16.84
CA ALA A 7 -59.12 -3.01 -16.59
C ALA A 7 -58.71 -2.84 -15.11
N LEU A 8 -59.56 -3.29 -14.18
CA LEU A 8 -59.26 -3.28 -12.74
C LEU A 8 -58.17 -4.31 -12.35
N LEU A 9 -58.14 -5.47 -13.00
CA LEU A 9 -57.12 -6.49 -12.77
C LEU A 9 -55.75 -6.11 -13.36
N ALA A 10 -55.71 -5.37 -14.47
CA ALA A 10 -54.47 -4.86 -15.05
C ALA A 10 -53.81 -3.78 -14.18
N GLY A 11 -54.60 -2.97 -13.45
CA GLY A 11 -54.09 -1.96 -12.53
C GLY A 11 -53.42 -2.53 -11.27
N SER A 12 -53.88 -3.69 -10.78
CA SER A 12 -53.31 -4.34 -9.60
C SER A 12 -51.96 -5.01 -9.85
N ALA A 13 -51.61 -5.38 -11.09
CA ALA A 13 -50.31 -6.01 -11.38
C ALA A 13 -49.13 -5.03 -11.36
N ALA A 14 -49.35 -3.76 -11.73
CA ALA A 14 -48.29 -2.74 -11.72
C ALA A 14 -47.95 -2.24 -10.31
N ALA A 15 -48.88 -2.33 -9.35
CA ALA A 15 -48.69 -1.89 -7.97
C ALA A 15 -47.85 -2.84 -7.10
N PHE A 16 -47.63 -4.08 -7.57
CA PHE A 16 -46.79 -5.09 -6.91
C PHE A 16 -45.53 -5.44 -7.71
N ALA A 17 -45.21 -4.67 -8.75
CA ALA A 17 -43.89 -4.76 -9.36
C ALA A 17 -42.85 -4.32 -8.30
N PRO A 18 -41.79 -5.11 -8.03
CA PRO A 18 -40.76 -4.67 -7.11
C PRO A 18 -40.22 -3.34 -7.65
N ALA A 19 -40.36 -2.28 -6.87
CA ALA A 19 -39.69 -1.03 -7.18
C ALA A 19 -38.22 -1.40 -7.38
N GLN A 20 -37.65 -1.06 -8.54
CA GLN A 20 -36.20 -1.08 -8.68
C GLN A 20 -35.69 -0.07 -7.67
N SER A 21 -35.41 -0.55 -6.45
CA SER A 21 -34.46 0.08 -5.56
C SER A 21 -33.20 0.14 -6.38
N GLY A 22 -32.95 1.29 -7.02
CA GLY A 22 -31.65 1.59 -7.58
C GLY A 22 -30.69 1.34 -6.44
N LYS A 23 -29.93 0.25 -6.51
CA LYS A 23 -28.78 0.06 -5.62
C LYS A 23 -28.00 1.35 -5.78
N ALA A 24 -27.84 2.11 -4.70
CA ALA A 24 -27.01 3.30 -4.72
C ALA A 24 -25.63 2.87 -5.24
N SER A 25 -25.35 3.15 -6.52
CA SER A 25 -24.11 2.70 -7.18
C SER A 25 -23.02 3.76 -7.06
N THR A 26 -23.07 4.60 -6.03
CA THR A 26 -22.41 5.91 -6.09
C THR A 26 -21.13 6.02 -5.28
N ALA A 27 -20.77 5.04 -4.44
CA ALA A 27 -19.47 5.02 -3.76
C ALA A 27 -18.45 4.11 -4.47
N LEU A 28 -18.80 2.85 -4.74
CA LEU A 28 -17.88 1.87 -5.34
C LEU A 28 -17.42 2.23 -6.76
N LYS A 29 -18.29 2.83 -7.59
CA LYS A 29 -17.91 3.22 -8.97
C LYS A 29 -16.97 4.42 -9.05
N ALA A 30 -16.81 5.19 -7.97
CA ALA A 30 -15.92 6.35 -7.97
C ALA A 30 -14.44 5.95 -7.91
N PHE A 31 -14.14 4.78 -7.30
CA PHE A 31 -12.77 4.31 -7.09
C PHE A 31 -12.35 3.18 -8.05
N ASP A 32 -13.22 2.74 -8.97
CA ASP A 32 -12.92 1.69 -9.96
C ASP A 32 -11.83 2.12 -10.97
N SER A 33 -11.69 3.42 -11.23
CA SER A 33 -10.67 4.01 -12.09
C SER A 33 -9.42 4.48 -11.33
N GLU A 34 -9.40 4.32 -10.00
CA GLU A 34 -8.29 4.78 -9.19
C GLU A 34 -7.08 3.85 -9.27
N LEU A 35 -5.92 4.41 -8.92
CA LEU A 35 -4.64 3.70 -8.92
C LEU A 35 -4.78 2.34 -8.21
N GLY A 36 -4.27 1.25 -8.77
CA GLY A 36 -4.24 -0.05 -8.08
C GLY A 36 -5.50 -0.92 -8.20
N ALA A 37 -6.60 -0.42 -8.79
CA ALA A 37 -7.65 -1.29 -9.31
C ALA A 37 -7.15 -1.88 -10.64
N GLN A 38 -6.73 -3.15 -10.65
CA GLN A 38 -6.17 -3.80 -11.83
C GLN A 38 -6.77 -5.18 -12.06
N PRO A 39 -6.87 -5.63 -13.33
CA PRO A 39 -7.16 -7.03 -13.63
C PRO A 39 -6.15 -7.96 -12.94
N PRO A 40 -6.57 -9.13 -12.42
CA PRO A 40 -7.87 -9.79 -12.61
C PRO A 40 -8.98 -9.39 -11.62
N LEU A 41 -8.67 -8.67 -10.53
CA LEU A 41 -9.63 -8.44 -9.44
C LEU A 41 -10.37 -7.10 -9.55
N GLY A 42 -9.81 -6.10 -10.25
CA GLY A 42 -10.36 -4.74 -10.28
C GLY A 42 -10.30 -4.10 -8.89
N LEU A 43 -11.36 -3.38 -8.50
CA LEU A 43 -11.50 -2.86 -7.14
C LEU A 43 -11.80 -3.99 -6.15
N PHE A 44 -10.82 -4.32 -5.31
CA PHE A 44 -10.93 -5.37 -4.31
C PHE A 44 -11.18 -4.80 -2.91
N ASP A 45 -12.45 -4.70 -2.52
CA ASP A 45 -12.88 -4.31 -1.17
C ASP A 45 -13.93 -5.29 -0.61
N PRO A 46 -13.54 -6.46 -0.11
CA PRO A 46 -14.47 -7.46 0.43
C PRO A 46 -15.08 -7.05 1.77
N LEU A 47 -14.46 -6.11 2.50
CA LEU A 47 -14.90 -5.68 3.83
C LEU A 47 -15.74 -4.39 3.79
N GLY A 48 -15.94 -3.80 2.60
CA GLY A 48 -16.70 -2.56 2.43
C GLY A 48 -16.04 -1.36 3.11
N MET A 49 -14.71 -1.35 3.22
CA MET A 49 -13.97 -0.26 3.86
C MET A 49 -14.13 1.08 3.12
N LEU A 50 -14.48 1.04 1.83
CA LEU A 50 -14.71 2.19 0.96
C LEU A 50 -16.18 2.54 0.77
N ALA A 51 -17.11 1.77 1.34
CA ALA A 51 -18.56 1.96 1.11
C ALA A 51 -19.08 3.33 1.61
N ASP A 52 -18.53 3.81 2.73
CA ASP A 52 -18.84 5.11 3.36
C ASP A 52 -17.57 5.97 3.53
N ALA A 53 -16.53 5.73 2.73
CA ALA A 53 -15.28 6.48 2.84
C ALA A 53 -15.37 7.80 2.06
N ASP A 54 -14.90 8.88 2.67
CA ASP A 54 -14.59 10.13 1.99
C ASP A 54 -13.24 10.03 1.24
N GLN A 55 -12.97 11.03 0.39
CA GLN A 55 -11.71 11.09 -0.37
C GLN A 55 -10.50 11.13 0.58
N GLU A 56 -10.60 11.85 1.70
CA GLU A 56 -9.53 11.95 2.70
C GLU A 56 -9.18 10.58 3.31
N ARG A 57 -10.19 9.77 3.65
CA ARG A 57 -9.98 8.41 4.14
C ARG A 57 -9.37 7.52 3.05
N PHE A 58 -9.79 7.67 1.79
CA PHE A 58 -9.17 6.94 0.68
C PHE A 58 -7.68 7.29 0.52
N ASP A 59 -7.34 8.58 0.51
CA ASP A 59 -5.97 9.07 0.38
C ASP A 59 -5.10 8.60 1.56
N ARG A 60 -5.67 8.59 2.77
CA ARG A 60 -5.00 8.05 3.96
C ARG A 60 -4.79 6.54 3.85
N LEU A 61 -5.79 5.77 3.42
CA LEU A 61 -5.66 4.33 3.22
C LEU A 61 -4.61 4.02 2.15
N ARG A 62 -4.57 4.81 1.07
CA ARG A 62 -3.56 4.72 0.03
C ARG A 62 -2.16 5.00 0.55
N TYR A 63 -2.00 6.07 1.33
CA TYR A 63 -0.72 6.40 1.95
C TYR A 63 -0.21 5.26 2.86
N VAL A 64 -1.11 4.70 3.67
CA VAL A 64 -0.80 3.56 4.54
C VAL A 64 -0.38 2.35 3.72
N GLU A 65 -1.10 2.03 2.65
CA GLU A 65 -0.80 0.91 1.75
C GLU A 65 0.59 1.06 1.08
N VAL A 66 0.87 2.24 0.53
CA VAL A 66 2.17 2.54 -0.11
C VAL A 66 3.31 2.44 0.91
N LYS A 67 3.13 3.00 2.11
CA LYS A 67 4.15 2.95 3.16
C LYS A 67 4.49 1.52 3.58
N HIS A 68 3.47 0.69 3.85
CA HIS A 68 3.69 -0.72 4.16
C HIS A 68 4.31 -1.48 2.98
N GLY A 69 3.93 -1.13 1.75
CA GLY A 69 4.43 -1.77 0.53
C GLY A 69 5.93 -1.52 0.35
N ARG A 70 6.36 -0.27 0.50
CA ARG A 70 7.78 0.13 0.44
C ARG A 70 8.61 -0.55 1.51
N ILE A 71 8.11 -0.59 2.76
CA ILE A 71 8.80 -1.30 3.86
C ILE A 71 8.93 -2.78 3.54
N ALA A 72 7.85 -3.42 3.06
CA ALA A 72 7.87 -4.83 2.71
C ALA A 72 8.80 -5.16 1.53
N GLN A 73 8.87 -4.29 0.51
CA GLN A 73 9.80 -4.45 -0.61
C GLN A 73 11.26 -4.45 -0.15
N LEU A 74 11.65 -3.48 0.68
CA LEU A 74 13.00 -3.40 1.25
C LEU A 74 13.29 -4.59 2.14
N ALA A 75 12.34 -4.99 2.99
CA ALA A 75 12.48 -6.14 3.86
C ALA A 75 12.63 -7.46 3.09
N PHE A 76 11.84 -7.66 2.03
CA PHE A 76 11.91 -8.85 1.17
C PHE A 76 13.25 -8.95 0.44
N LEU A 77 13.71 -7.87 -0.19
CA LEU A 77 15.00 -7.84 -0.84
C LEU A 77 16.16 -8.03 0.15
N GLY A 78 16.10 -7.36 1.31
CA GLY A 78 17.10 -7.50 2.37
C GLY A 78 17.20 -8.93 2.88
N ASN A 79 16.06 -9.62 3.02
CA ASN A 79 16.02 -11.01 3.42
C ASN A 79 16.66 -11.94 2.37
N ILE A 80 16.39 -11.72 1.08
CA ILE A 80 17.01 -12.49 0.00
C ILE A 80 18.54 -12.31 0.00
N ILE A 81 19.02 -11.06 0.07
CA ILE A 81 20.45 -10.74 0.00
C ILE A 81 21.20 -11.33 1.20
N THR A 82 20.64 -11.18 2.41
CA THR A 82 21.26 -11.72 3.64
C THR A 82 21.27 -13.26 3.64
N ARG A 83 20.20 -13.91 3.16
CA ARG A 83 20.17 -15.38 2.99
C ARG A 83 21.09 -15.88 1.87
N ALA A 84 21.35 -15.07 0.85
CA ALA A 84 22.32 -15.37 -0.20
C ALA A 84 23.79 -15.28 0.29
N GLY A 85 24.02 -14.84 1.53
CA GLY A 85 25.37 -14.73 2.12
C GLY A 85 26.13 -13.49 1.67
N VAL A 86 25.47 -12.52 1.02
CA VAL A 86 26.11 -11.25 0.65
C VAL A 86 26.08 -10.34 1.88
N LYS A 87 27.25 -10.18 2.49
CA LYS A 87 27.45 -9.38 3.70
C LYS A 87 28.51 -8.32 3.47
N LEU A 88 28.45 -7.25 4.25
CA LEU A 88 29.46 -6.19 4.19
C LEU A 88 30.79 -6.73 4.76
N PRO A 89 31.93 -6.36 4.16
CA PRO A 89 33.23 -6.71 4.74
C PRO A 89 33.52 -5.89 6.00
N GLY A 90 34.16 -6.52 6.99
CA GLY A 90 34.63 -5.86 8.21
C GLY A 90 33.77 -6.14 9.45
N ASP A 91 33.91 -5.25 10.44
CA ASP A 91 33.28 -5.38 11.75
C ASP A 91 32.19 -4.32 11.93
N ILE A 92 31.08 -4.73 12.55
CA ILE A 92 29.94 -3.86 12.87
C ILE A 92 30.24 -2.94 14.06
N ASP A 93 31.20 -3.33 14.90
CA ASP A 93 31.58 -2.60 16.09
C ASP A 93 33.10 -2.54 16.26
N TYR A 94 33.55 -1.65 17.16
CA TYR A 94 34.96 -1.53 17.52
C TYR A 94 35.47 -2.69 18.39
N SER A 95 34.58 -3.61 18.80
CA SER A 95 34.94 -4.81 19.57
C SER A 95 35.29 -6.02 18.69
N GLY A 96 35.18 -5.89 17.37
CA GLY A 96 35.57 -6.92 16.41
C GLY A 96 34.46 -7.91 16.04
N THR A 97 33.19 -7.54 16.23
CA THR A 97 32.06 -8.36 15.77
C THR A 97 31.94 -8.24 14.25
N SER A 98 32.34 -9.27 13.51
CA SER A 98 32.24 -9.25 12.05
C SER A 98 30.79 -9.27 11.56
N PHE A 99 30.49 -8.60 10.45
CA PHE A 99 29.19 -8.72 9.78
C PHE A 99 28.85 -10.18 9.40
N ASP A 100 29.87 -11.02 9.16
CA ASP A 100 29.67 -12.43 8.83
C ASP A 100 29.12 -13.27 9.99
N SER A 101 29.38 -12.87 11.23
CA SER A 101 28.89 -13.60 12.40
C SER A 101 27.41 -13.33 12.72
N ILE A 102 26.80 -12.31 12.10
CA ILE A 102 25.40 -11.93 12.35
C ILE A 102 24.44 -12.97 11.73
N GLY A 103 23.46 -13.40 12.51
CA GLY A 103 22.43 -14.35 12.06
C GLY A 103 21.51 -13.77 10.99
N ASN A 104 20.74 -14.62 10.31
CA ASN A 104 19.75 -14.18 9.32
C ASN A 104 18.36 -14.06 9.95
N GLY A 105 17.52 -13.15 9.43
CA GLY A 105 16.13 -12.99 9.86
C GLY A 105 16.01 -12.58 11.33
N TRP A 106 15.12 -13.24 12.09
CA TRP A 106 14.87 -12.92 13.50
C TRP A 106 16.11 -13.04 14.39
N ALA A 107 17.04 -13.94 14.05
CA ALA A 107 18.29 -14.12 14.80
C ALA A 107 19.20 -12.88 14.76
N ALA A 108 19.07 -12.03 13.73
CA ALA A 108 19.79 -10.75 13.63
C ALA A 108 19.29 -9.70 14.63
N ILE A 109 18.03 -9.83 15.08
CA ILE A 109 17.33 -8.83 15.89
C ILE A 109 17.32 -9.24 17.37
N SER A 110 17.08 -10.52 17.66
CA SER A 110 16.92 -11.00 19.05
C SER A 110 17.47 -12.41 19.29
N GLY A 111 18.47 -12.83 18.49
CA GLY A 111 19.20 -14.09 18.69
C GLY A 111 20.58 -13.91 19.32
N ASP A 112 21.28 -15.03 19.53
CA ASP A 112 22.64 -15.05 20.10
C ASP A 112 23.68 -14.38 19.18
N SER A 113 23.35 -14.22 17.90
CA SER A 113 24.14 -13.53 16.87
C SER A 113 23.45 -12.22 16.42
N ALA A 114 22.86 -11.49 17.35
CA ALA A 114 22.15 -10.25 17.07
C ALA A 114 23.07 -9.04 16.95
N ILE A 115 22.57 -8.01 16.25
CA ILE A 115 23.19 -6.70 16.18
C ILE A 115 23.30 -6.10 17.59
N PRO A 116 24.40 -5.43 17.95
CA PRO A 116 24.52 -4.73 19.22
C PRO A 116 23.34 -3.79 19.48
N SER A 117 22.79 -3.83 20.70
CA SER A 117 21.58 -3.07 21.07
C SER A 117 21.72 -1.55 20.85
N GLY A 118 22.93 -1.02 21.04
CA GLY A 118 23.24 0.39 20.73
C GLY A 118 23.09 0.72 19.25
N GLY A 119 23.50 -0.19 18.34
CA GLY A 119 23.32 -0.02 16.89
C GLY A 119 21.85 -0.10 16.48
N LEU A 120 21.09 -1.03 17.06
CA LEU A 120 19.64 -1.11 16.83
C LEU A 120 18.93 0.18 17.27
N LEU A 121 19.29 0.74 18.42
CA LEU A 121 18.73 2.00 18.90
C LEU A 121 19.04 3.16 17.96
N GLN A 122 20.27 3.23 17.42
CA GLN A 122 20.65 4.24 16.43
C GLN A 122 19.81 4.14 15.16
N ILE A 123 19.58 2.92 14.64
CA ILE A 123 18.73 2.70 13.47
C ILE A 123 17.31 3.17 13.75
N VAL A 124 16.70 2.76 14.86
CA VAL A 124 15.33 3.14 15.23
C VAL A 124 15.22 4.65 15.44
N ALA A 125 16.18 5.27 16.12
CA ALA A 125 16.20 6.71 16.35
C ALA A 125 16.34 7.50 15.03
N PHE A 126 17.20 7.04 14.12
CA PHE A 126 17.38 7.65 12.81
C PHE A 126 16.15 7.50 11.93
N VAL A 127 15.57 6.29 11.85
CA VAL A 127 14.33 6.05 11.10
C VAL A 127 13.17 6.86 11.69
N GLY A 128 13.05 6.94 13.01
CA GLY A 128 12.06 7.77 13.68
C GLY A 128 12.24 9.26 13.39
N PHE A 129 13.49 9.75 13.35
CA PHE A 129 13.80 11.11 12.91
C PHE A 129 13.37 11.36 11.46
N LEU A 130 13.72 10.45 10.54
CA LEU A 130 13.30 10.55 9.13
C LEU A 130 11.77 10.58 9.01
N GLU A 131 11.06 9.75 9.77
CA GLU A 131 9.59 9.68 9.75
C GLU A 131 8.91 10.94 10.29
N LEU A 132 9.49 11.58 11.31
CA LEU A 132 8.91 12.75 11.93
C LEU A 132 9.14 14.04 11.12
N PHE A 133 10.31 14.17 10.48
CA PHE A 133 10.78 15.43 9.91
C PHE A 133 10.98 15.44 8.39
N ILE A 134 11.20 14.28 7.74
CA ILE A 134 11.56 14.21 6.32
C ILE A 134 10.51 13.49 5.47
N MET A 135 9.97 12.35 5.94
CA MET A 135 8.96 11.53 5.24
C MET A 135 7.53 12.08 5.44
N LYS A 136 7.40 13.40 5.41
CA LYS A 136 6.14 14.13 5.37
C LYS A 136 6.21 15.13 4.24
N ASP A 137 5.05 15.50 3.73
CA ASP A 137 4.97 16.65 2.85
C ASP A 137 5.31 17.92 3.66
N VAL A 138 6.54 18.42 3.48
CA VAL A 138 7.04 19.61 4.17
C VAL A 138 6.74 20.87 3.34
N THR A 139 6.59 20.74 2.02
CA THR A 139 6.47 21.86 1.07
C THR A 139 5.04 22.11 0.60
N GLY A 140 4.12 21.16 0.82
CA GLY A 140 2.74 21.24 0.32
C GLY A 140 2.64 20.99 -1.18
N GLU A 141 3.71 20.46 -1.79
CA GLU A 141 3.85 20.23 -3.24
C GLU A 141 3.66 18.75 -3.60
N ALA A 142 3.20 17.91 -2.68
CA ALA A 142 2.99 16.50 -2.97
C ALA A 142 1.87 16.33 -4.01
N GLU A 143 2.23 15.87 -5.22
CA GLU A 143 1.27 15.55 -6.28
C GLU A 143 0.39 14.35 -5.92
N PHE A 144 0.85 13.49 -5.00
CA PHE A 144 0.11 12.32 -4.55
C PHE A 144 0.52 11.84 -3.14
N PRO A 145 -0.34 11.05 -2.45
CA PRO A 145 0.00 10.48 -1.16
C PRO A 145 1.24 9.59 -1.22
N GLY A 146 2.31 9.99 -0.52
CA GLY A 146 3.59 9.28 -0.50
C GLY A 146 4.65 9.82 -1.45
N ASP A 147 4.42 10.98 -2.06
CA ASP A 147 5.47 11.77 -2.70
C ASP A 147 6.31 12.48 -1.62
N PHE A 148 7.58 12.09 -1.51
CA PHE A 148 8.54 12.69 -0.57
C PHE A 148 9.66 13.43 -1.31
N ARG A 149 9.50 13.68 -2.61
CA ARG A 149 10.50 14.39 -3.42
C ARG A 149 10.65 15.84 -2.98
N ASN A 150 9.61 16.43 -2.38
CA ASN A 150 9.58 17.81 -1.84
C ASN A 150 10.22 18.82 -2.80
N GLY A 151 10.02 18.66 -4.11
CA GLY A 151 10.62 19.48 -5.18
C GLY A 151 12.16 19.43 -5.32
N ALA A 152 12.87 18.67 -4.48
CA ALA A 152 14.33 18.68 -4.37
C ALA A 152 15.03 17.48 -5.05
N LEU A 153 14.31 16.38 -5.25
CA LEU A 153 14.84 15.13 -5.84
C LEU A 153 14.01 14.74 -7.06
N ASP A 154 14.31 15.37 -8.20
CA ASP A 154 13.77 14.95 -9.49
C ASP A 154 14.73 13.95 -10.16
N PHE A 155 14.45 12.65 -10.03
CA PHE A 155 15.13 11.59 -10.77
C PHE A 155 14.60 11.47 -12.22
N GLY A 156 14.23 12.60 -12.83
CA GLY A 156 13.55 12.67 -14.13
C GLY A 156 12.08 12.27 -14.07
N TRP A 157 11.46 12.28 -12.89
CA TRP A 157 10.04 12.01 -12.72
C TRP A 157 9.16 13.02 -13.47
N ASP A 158 9.56 14.29 -13.45
CA ASP A 158 8.80 15.37 -14.07
C ASP A 158 8.87 15.34 -15.61
N SER A 159 9.78 14.53 -16.16
CA SER A 159 9.94 14.31 -17.60
C SER A 159 9.02 13.23 -18.19
N PHE A 160 8.38 12.41 -17.34
CA PHE A 160 7.48 11.36 -17.80
C PHE A 160 6.09 11.90 -18.13
N ASP A 161 5.43 11.23 -19.07
CA ASP A 161 4.01 11.40 -19.36
C ASP A 161 3.13 10.86 -18.21
N GLU A 162 1.93 11.43 -18.07
CA GLU A 162 0.98 11.08 -17.01
C GLU A 162 0.56 9.59 -17.05
N GLU A 163 0.49 8.99 -18.24
CA GLU A 163 0.17 7.56 -18.39
C GLU A 163 1.30 6.68 -17.86
N THR A 164 2.56 7.00 -18.17
CA THR A 164 3.72 6.32 -17.59
C THR A 164 3.78 6.52 -16.08
N LYS A 165 3.55 7.73 -15.56
CA LYS A 165 3.52 7.98 -14.11
C LYS A 165 2.48 7.08 -13.42
N LEU A 166 1.27 7.01 -13.97
CA LEU A 166 0.21 6.13 -13.47
C LEU A 166 0.63 4.65 -13.50
N SER A 167 1.17 4.20 -14.63
CA SER A 167 1.64 2.82 -14.80
C SER A 167 2.74 2.46 -13.79
N LYS A 168 3.75 3.31 -13.60
CA LYS A 168 4.85 3.09 -12.65
C LYS A 168 4.38 3.08 -11.21
N ARG A 169 3.47 3.99 -10.83
CA ARG A 169 2.86 3.99 -9.49
C ARG A 169 2.05 2.71 -9.24
N ALA A 170 1.40 2.19 -10.28
CA ALA A 170 0.60 0.98 -10.16
C ALA A 170 1.50 -0.27 -10.05
N ILE A 171 2.63 -0.28 -10.75
CA ILE A 171 3.70 -1.28 -10.58
C ILE A 171 4.27 -1.25 -9.16
N GLU A 172 4.59 -0.06 -8.65
CA GLU A 172 5.10 0.12 -7.28
C GLU A 172 4.13 -0.48 -6.25
N LEU A 173 2.84 -0.13 -6.35
CA LEU A 173 1.82 -0.60 -5.44
C LEU A 173 1.66 -2.13 -5.48
N ASN A 174 1.60 -2.73 -6.67
CA ASN A 174 1.41 -4.17 -6.80
C ASN A 174 2.65 -4.96 -6.35
N ASN A 175 3.85 -4.46 -6.65
CA ASN A 175 5.07 -5.04 -6.10
C ASN A 175 5.08 -4.91 -4.57
N GLY A 176 4.56 -3.82 -4.02
CA GLY A 176 4.36 -3.62 -2.58
C GLY A 176 3.43 -4.67 -1.98
N ARG A 177 2.23 -4.84 -2.57
CA ARG A 177 1.24 -5.87 -2.18
C ARG A 177 1.83 -7.28 -2.20
N ALA A 178 2.54 -7.63 -3.27
CA ALA A 178 3.19 -8.93 -3.40
C ALA A 178 4.31 -9.11 -2.36
N ALA A 179 5.12 -8.07 -2.12
CA ALA A 179 6.19 -8.10 -1.13
C ALA A 179 5.66 -8.24 0.30
N MET A 180 4.51 -7.64 0.64
CA MET A 180 3.86 -7.84 1.94
C MET A 180 3.54 -9.32 2.18
N MET A 181 2.98 -10.00 1.19
CA MET A 181 2.71 -11.43 1.27
C MET A 181 4.01 -12.26 1.30
N GLY A 182 5.01 -11.84 0.53
CA GLY A 182 6.31 -12.50 0.47
C GLY A 182 7.11 -12.42 1.76
N ILE A 183 7.02 -11.30 2.50
CA ILE A 183 7.70 -11.17 3.79
C ILE A 183 6.94 -11.88 4.90
N MET A 184 5.61 -11.84 4.88
CA MET A 184 4.78 -12.60 5.82
C MET A 184 5.03 -14.11 5.72
N GLY A 185 5.26 -14.63 4.51
CA GLY A 185 5.66 -16.04 4.32
C GLY A 185 7.09 -16.38 4.75
N ASN A 186 7.94 -15.37 4.98
CA ASN A 186 9.36 -15.53 5.35
C ASN A 186 9.66 -15.25 6.83
N MET A 187 8.70 -14.68 7.56
CA MET A 187 8.76 -14.37 8.99
C MET A 187 8.55 -15.61 9.85
#